data_AF-H3NTN7-F1
#
_entry.id   AF-H3NTN7-F1
#
_cell.length_a   1.000
_cell.length_b   1.000
_cell.length_c   1.000
_cell.angle_alpha   90.00
_cell.angle_beta   90.00
_cell.angle_gamma   90.00
#
_symmetry.space_group_name_H-M   'P 1'
#
loop_
_entity.id
_entity.type
_entity.pdbx_description
1 polymer ?
#
loop_
_entity_poly.entity_id
_entity_poly.type
_entity_poly.pdbx_seq_one_letter_code
_entity_poly.pdbx_strand_id
1 'polypeptide(L)' 'MTEISNPRAALLENVTLVITVVSGVGMTTKWLDPVLSFALWCVGYSIAIAGAYLRQNRRNMALFIFLAVNTGYGAFNWM' A
#
# COMPACT_ATOMS: atom_id res chain seq x y z
N MET A 1 -6.88 -27.35 -5.71
CA MET A 1 -6.83 -25.88 -5.75
C MET A 1 -5.37 -25.50 -5.58
N THR A 2 -4.60 -25.52 -6.67
CA THR A 2 -3.17 -25.20 -6.62
C THR A 2 -3.07 -23.68 -6.50
N GLU A 3 -2.66 -23.20 -5.33
CA GLU A 3 -2.03 -21.88 -5.23
C GLU A 3 -0.88 -21.91 -6.24
N ILE A 4 -1.13 -21.38 -7.44
CA ILE A 4 -0.06 -20.98 -8.33
C ILE A 4 0.64 -19.91 -7.53
N SER A 5 1.76 -20.30 -6.92
CA SER A 5 2.72 -19.40 -6.31
C SER A 5 3.07 -18.38 -7.36
N ASN A 6 2.32 -17.27 -7.40
CA ASN A 6 2.53 -16.23 -8.37
C ASN A 6 3.67 -15.38 -7.82
N PRO A 7 4.93 -15.60 -8.26
CA PRO A 7 6.08 -14.96 -7.65
C PRO A 7 6.00 -13.44 -7.77
N ARG A 8 5.29 -12.93 -8.78
CA ARG A 8 5.04 -11.51 -8.98
C ARG A 8 4.10 -10.95 -7.91
N ALA A 9 3.04 -11.68 -7.57
CA ALA A 9 2.13 -11.26 -6.50
C ALA A 9 2.86 -11.25 -5.14
N ALA A 10 3.67 -12.27 -4.85
CA ALA A 10 4.47 -12.32 -3.62
C ALA A 10 5.51 -11.18 -3.55
N LEU A 11 6.16 -10.87 -4.67
CA LEU A 11 7.07 -9.73 -4.76
C LEU A 11 6.34 -8.41 -4.49
N LEU A 12 5.18 -8.19 -5.12
CA LEU A 12 4.37 -6.99 -4.91
C LEU A 12 3.90 -6.85 -3.46
N GLU A 13 3.54 -7.95 -2.80
CA GLU A 13 3.21 -7.97 -1.37
C GLU A 13 4.41 -7.54 -0.50
N ASN A 14 5.60 -8.08 -0.78
CA ASN A 14 6.82 -7.70 -0.05
C ASN A 14 7.20 -6.23 -0.28
N VAL A 15 7.13 -5.75 -1.52
CA VAL A 15 7.40 -4.34 -1.85
C VAL A 15 6.40 -3.42 -1.15
N THR A 16 5.11 -3.79 -1.17
CA THR A 16 4.06 -3.05 -0.44
C THR A 16 4.39 -2.95 1.04
N LEU A 17 4.81 -4.05 1.67
CA LEU A 17 5.15 -4.10 3.09
C LEU A 17 6.34 -3.20 3.43
N VAL A 18 7.40 -3.22 2.63
CA VAL A 18 8.55 -2.33 2.81
C VAL A 18 8.12 -0.86 2.74
N ILE A 19 7.33 -0.50 1.72
CA ILE A 19 6.88 0.88 1.54
C ILE A 19 6.01 1.32 2.71
N THR A 20 5.03 0.51 3.15
CA THR A 20 4.14 0.89 4.25
C THR A 20 4.87 1.03 5.57
N VAL A 21 5.86 0.17 5.84
CA VAL A 21 6.71 0.24 7.03
C VAL A 21 7.59 1.49 7.00
N VAL A 22 8.33 1.74 5.91
CA VAL A 22 9.20 2.91 5.78
C VAL A 22 8.39 4.21 5.91
N SER A 23 7.21 4.28 5.30
CA SER A 23 6.32 5.43 5.40
C SER A 23 5.83 5.65 6.83
N GLY A 24 5.41 4.58 7.52
CA GLY A 24 4.96 4.66 8.91
C GLY A 24 6.07 5.06 9.89
N VAL A 25 7.27 4.48 9.73
CA VAL A 25 8.45 4.84 10.53
C VAL A 25 8.85 6.28 10.24
N GLY A 26 8.90 6.68 8.97
CA GLY A 26 9.24 8.05 8.55
C GLY A 26 8.32 9.10 9.17
N MET A 27 7.02 8.83 9.17
CA MET A 27 6.01 9.73 9.74
C MET A 27 6.06 9.79 11.27
N THR A 28 6.21 8.64 11.94
CA THR A 28 6.27 8.58 13.42
C THR A 28 7.53 9.21 13.98
N THR A 29 8.66 9.04 13.31
CA THR A 29 9.95 9.62 13.70
C THR A 29 10.14 11.05 13.21
N LYS A 30 9.22 11.57 12.37
CA LYS A 30 9.34 12.85 11.66
C LYS A 30 10.60 12.96 10.79
N TRP A 31 11.19 11.82 10.42
CA TRP A 31 12.35 11.77 9.54
C TRP A 31 11.96 12.02 8.07
N LEU A 32 10.67 11.88 7.75
CA LEU A 32 10.11 12.03 6.43
C LEU A 32 8.94 13.01 6.50
N ASP A 33 8.85 13.94 5.55
CA ASP A 33 7.73 14.89 5.50
C ASP A 33 6.40 14.13 5.51
N PRO A 34 5.36 14.64 6.21
CA PRO A 34 4.05 14.01 6.24
C PRO A 34 3.54 13.75 4.83
N VAL A 35 3.60 14.76 3.95
CA VAL A 35 3.16 14.68 2.55
C VAL A 35 3.87 13.56 1.78
N LEU A 36 5.18 13.41 1.96
CA LEU A 36 5.94 12.34 1.34
C LEU A 36 5.56 10.96 1.90
N SER A 37 5.31 10.87 3.21
CA SER A 37 4.83 9.63 3.85
C SER A 37 3.44 9.22 3.33
N PHE A 38 2.54 10.18 3.11
CA PHE A 38 1.25 9.91 2.46
C PHE A 38 1.39 9.46 1.03
N ALA A 39 2.24 10.13 0.25
CA ALA A 39 2.49 9.75 -1.14
C ALA A 39 3.02 8.30 -1.23
N LEU A 40 3.97 7.94 -0.36
CA LEU A 40 4.50 6.59 -0.27
C LEU A 40 3.42 5.56 0.13
N TRP A 41 2.56 5.86 1.11
CA TRP A 41 1.43 4.98 1.42
C TRP A 41 0.47 4.80 0.24
N CYS A 42 0.13 5.87 -0.49
CA CYS A 42 -0.70 5.77 -1.70
C CYS A 42 -0.06 4.88 -2.77
N VAL A 43 1.27 4.97 -2.97
CA VAL A 43 2.02 4.10 -3.88
C VAL A 43 1.97 2.65 -3.38
N GLY A 44 2.21 2.43 -2.08
CA GLY A 44 2.14 1.11 -1.46
C GLY A 44 0.78 0.43 -1.67
N TYR A 45 -0.32 1.15 -1.42
CA TYR A 45 -1.67 0.61 -1.65
C TYR A 45 -1.96 0.35 -3.13
N SER A 46 -1.45 1.17 -4.05
CA SER A 46 -1.58 0.93 -5.50
C SER A 46 -0.89 -0.37 -5.94
N ILE A 47 0.28 -0.65 -5.37
CA ILE A 47 1.03 -1.91 -5.59
C ILE A 47 0.27 -3.09 -4.97
N ALA A 48 -0.32 -2.90 -3.79
CA ALA A 48 -1.15 -3.90 -3.11
C ALA A 48 -2.40 -4.27 -3.94
N ILE A 49 -3.03 -3.29 -4.60
CA ILE A 49 -4.15 -3.51 -5.53
C ILE A 49 -3.70 -4.36 -6.71
N ALA A 50 -2.53 -4.07 -7.30
CA ALA A 50 -1.98 -4.87 -8.39
C ALA A 50 -1.67 -6.31 -7.96
N GLY A 51 -1.11 -6.51 -6.75
CA GLY A 51 -0.88 -7.83 -6.17
C GLY A 51 -2.18 -8.61 -5.91
N ALA A 52 -3.20 -7.94 -5.36
CA ALA A 52 -4.51 -8.52 -5.11
C ALA A 52 -5.25 -8.88 -6.42
N TYR A 53 -5.10 -8.05 -7.46
CA TYR A 53 -5.62 -8.32 -8.80
C TYR A 53 -5.01 -9.60 -9.39
N LEU A 54 -3.68 -9.75 -9.28
CA LEU A 54 -2.97 -10.95 -9.74
C LEU A 54 -3.37 -12.23 -9.01
N ARG A 55 -3.78 -12.14 -7.73
CA ARG A 55 -4.35 -13.25 -6.96
C ARG A 55 -5.86 -13.44 -7.15
N GLN A 56 -6.50 -12.62 -8.00
CA GLN A 56 -7.95 -12.59 -8.18
C GLN A 56 -8.73 -12.42 -6.87
N ASN A 57 -8.10 -11.82 -5.85
CA ASN A 57 -8.67 -11.66 -4.52
C ASN A 57 -9.43 -10.33 -4.43
N ARG A 58 -10.69 -10.33 -4.88
CA ARG A 58 -11.53 -9.13 -4.93
C ARG A 58 -11.73 -8.46 -3.58
N ARG A 59 -11.74 -9.22 -2.47
CA ARG A 59 -11.88 -8.67 -1.13
C ARG A 59 -10.68 -7.80 -0.77
N ASN A 60 -9.48 -8.32 -0.97
CA ASN A 60 -8.25 -7.57 -0.67
C ASN A 60 -8.10 -6.37 -1.63
N MET A 61 -8.50 -6.53 -2.89
CA MET A 61 -8.49 -5.42 -3.85
C MET A 61 -9.37 -4.25 -3.38
N ALA A 62 -10.60 -4.52 -2.93
CA ALA A 62 -11.50 -3.49 -2.41
C ALA A 62 -10.95 -2.83 -1.12
N LEU A 63 -10.36 -3.61 -0.23
CA LEU A 63 -9.72 -3.10 0.99
C LEU A 63 -8.57 -2.14 0.66
N PHE A 64 -7.68 -2.51 -0.26
CA PHE A 64 -6.55 -1.65 -0.63
C PHE A 64 -6.99 -0.39 -1.39
N ILE A 65 -8.06 -0.46 -2.20
CA ILE A 65 -8.67 0.73 -2.81
C ILE A 65 -9.19 1.67 -1.72
N PHE A 66 -9.93 1.15 -0.74
CA PHE A 66 -10.43 1.97 0.37
C PHE A 66 -9.30 2.62 1.17
N LEU A 67 -8.25 1.86 1.49
CA LEU A 67 -7.06 2.38 2.18
C LEU A 67 -6.36 3.47 1.37
N ALA A 68 -6.22 3.31 0.06
CA ALA A 68 -5.62 4.33 -0.80
C ALA A 68 -6.42 5.64 -0.79
N VAL A 69 -7.75 5.56 -0.91
CA VAL A 69 -8.63 6.73 -0.86
C VAL A 69 -8.61 7.41 0.50
N ASN A 70 -8.69 6.64 1.59
CA ASN A 70 -8.63 7.17 2.94
C ASN A 70 -7.28 7.85 3.24
N THR A 71 -6.20 7.27 2.74
CA THR A 71 -4.85 7.84 2.85
C THR A 71 -4.75 9.15 2.07
N GLY A 72 -5.28 9.20 0.85
CA GLY A 72 -5.37 10.44 0.09
C GLY A 72 -6.16 11.53 0.82
N TYR A 73 -7.30 11.17 1.42
CA TYR A 73 -8.09 12.11 2.23
C TYR A 73 -7.33 12.59 3.47
N GLY A 74 -6.65 11.67 4.17
CA GLY A 74 -5.79 11.99 5.31
C GLY A 74 -4.68 12.98 4.92
N ALA A 75 -4.10 12.84 3.74
CA ALA A 75 -3.09 13.77 3.23
C ALA A 75 -3.64 15.19 3.05
N PHE A 76 -4.84 15.34 2.49
CA PHE A 76 -5.50 16.64 2.33
C PHE A 76 -5.89 17.29 3.66
N ASN A 77 -6.34 16.49 4.64
CA ASN A 77 -6.77 17.00 5.93
C ASN A 77 -5.60 17.36 6.87
N TRP A 78 -4.39 16.88 6.58
CA TRP A 78 -3.19 17.21 7.36
C TRP A 78 -2.34 18.33 6.77
N MET A 79 -2.65 18.78 5.56
CA MET A 79 -2.19 20.06 5.01
C MET A 79 -3.04 21.20 5.59
#